data_AF-A0A820BNI0-F1
#
_entry.id   AF-A0A820BNI0-F1
#
_cell.length_a   1.000
_cell.length_b   1.000
_cell.length_c   1.000
_cell.angle_alpha   90.00
_cell.angle_beta   90.00
_cell.angle_gamma   90.00
#
_symmetry.space_group_name_H-M   'P 1'
#
loop_
_entity.id
_entity.type
_entity.pdbx_description
1 polymer ?
#
loop_
_entity_poly.entity_id
_entity_poly.type
_entity_poly.pdbx_seq_one_letter_code
_entity_poly.pdbx_strand_id
1 'polypeptide(L)'
;MMQTESSTVTESNITPVKFKELYSKYNKTLSCPCSSTSISYKNFVSSTIKLHPVCSSRFVSQEWIHALYLSNASRYRVSDFRTTASSQFEILSSFCSLAQDIVNHTENDVDSNEFVTIYLLPDTQVEYEVNGTVKSFVV
;
A
#
# COMPACT_ATOMS: atom_id res chain seq x y z
N MET A 1 -38.01 31.79 25.62
CA MET A 1 -36.74 31.16 25.20
C MET A 1 -36.74 29.76 25.78
N MET A 2 -36.82 28.71 24.97
CA MET A 2 -36.70 27.33 25.46
C MET A 2 -35.22 27.01 25.65
N GLN A 3 -34.79 26.79 26.90
CA GLN A 3 -33.48 26.21 27.19
C GLN A 3 -33.54 24.72 26.85
N THR A 4 -32.69 24.28 25.93
CA THR A 4 -32.51 22.87 25.64
C THR A 4 -31.48 22.33 26.62
N GLU A 5 -31.89 21.50 27.58
CA GLU A 5 -30.97 20.82 28.48
C GLU A 5 -30.29 19.66 27.75
N SER A 6 -28.97 19.56 27.88
CA SER A 6 -28.17 18.44 27.38
C SER A 6 -27.78 17.55 28.54
N SER A 7 -28.02 16.24 28.41
CA SER A 7 -27.57 15.23 29.36
C SER A 7 -26.52 14.32 28.71
N THR A 8 -25.47 14.00 29.47
CA THR A 8 -24.43 13.07 29.05
C THR A 8 -24.74 11.68 29.59
N VAL A 9 -24.90 10.70 28.69
CA VAL A 9 -25.06 9.28 29.04
C VAL A 9 -23.76 8.57 28.75
N THR A 10 -23.22 7.85 29.74
CA THR A 10 -21.97 7.10 29.58
C THR A 10 -22.29 5.63 29.37
N GLU A 11 -21.70 5.03 28.33
CA GLU A 11 -21.83 3.62 28.00
C GLU A 11 -20.46 2.95 28.10
N SER A 12 -20.38 1.84 28.84
CA SER A 12 -19.16 1.04 28.98
C SER A 12 -19.16 -0.18 28.05
N ASN A 13 -17.98 -0.66 27.64
CA ASN A 13 -17.81 -1.84 26.77
C ASN A 13 -18.45 -1.69 25.38
N ILE A 14 -18.07 -0.63 24.65
CA ILE A 14 -18.52 -0.38 23.28
C ILE A 14 -18.01 -1.48 22.34
N THR A 15 -18.94 -2.27 21.78
CA THR A 15 -18.64 -3.22 20.70
C THR A 15 -18.71 -2.52 19.33
N PRO A 16 -18.09 -3.09 18.27
CA PRO A 16 -18.17 -2.51 16.93
C PRO A 16 -19.62 -2.32 16.43
N VAL A 17 -20.50 -3.28 16.72
CA VAL A 17 -21.93 -3.19 16.36
C VAL A 17 -22.60 -2.06 17.13
N LYS A 18 -22.36 -1.97 18.44
CA LYS A 18 -22.97 -0.94 19.28
C LYS A 18 -22.49 0.47 18.90
N PHE A 19 -21.20 0.60 18.56
CA PHE A 19 -20.65 1.84 18.04
C PHE A 19 -21.36 2.28 16.76
N LYS A 20 -21.53 1.37 15.79
CA LYS A 20 -22.25 1.67 14.53
C LYS A 20 -23.68 2.15 14.79
N GLU A 21 -24.41 1.50 15.70
CA GLU A 21 -25.76 1.92 16.09
C GLU A 21 -25.76 3.33 16.71
N LEU A 22 -24.90 3.57 17.70
CA LEU A 22 -24.82 4.85 18.40
C LEU A 22 -24.36 5.97 17.47
N TYR A 23 -23.40 5.71 16.60
CA TYR A 23 -22.90 6.66 15.61
C TYR A 23 -23.99 7.01 14.59
N SER A 24 -24.84 6.06 14.19
CA SER A 24 -25.99 6.35 13.32
C SER A 24 -27.00 7.31 13.97
N LYS A 25 -27.15 7.22 15.30
CA LYS A 25 -28.15 7.98 16.06
C LYS A 25 -27.65 9.36 16.52
N TYR A 26 -26.39 9.44 16.93
CA TYR A 26 -25.82 10.64 17.57
C TYR A 26 -24.69 11.28 16.75
N ASN A 27 -24.08 10.55 15.81
CA ASN A 27 -23.09 11.04 14.86
C ASN A 27 -22.01 11.91 15.54
N LYS A 28 -21.86 13.17 15.15
CA LYS A 28 -20.82 14.10 15.64
C LYS A 28 -20.88 14.43 17.13
N THR A 29 -21.98 14.11 17.83
CA THR A 29 -22.08 14.33 19.28
C THR A 29 -21.63 13.11 20.08
N LEU A 30 -21.42 11.96 19.44
CA LEU A 30 -20.86 10.77 20.09
C LEU A 30 -19.36 10.96 20.30
N SER A 31 -18.90 10.75 21.54
CA SER A 31 -17.49 10.73 21.88
C SER A 31 -17.14 9.36 22.47
N CYS A 32 -16.26 8.63 21.80
CA CYS A 32 -15.77 7.33 22.24
C CYS A 32 -14.25 7.39 22.36
N PRO A 33 -13.69 7.79 23.52
CA PRO A 33 -12.25 7.86 23.70
C PRO A 33 -11.59 6.50 23.49
N CYS A 34 -10.48 6.47 22.76
CA CYS A 34 -9.69 5.26 22.59
C CYS A 34 -8.85 4.96 23.83
N SER A 35 -8.69 3.67 24.17
CA SER A 35 -7.77 3.25 25.24
C SER A 35 -6.30 3.34 24.82
N SER A 36 -6.02 3.17 23.52
CA SER A 36 -4.74 3.46 22.88
C SER A 36 -4.95 4.53 21.81
N THR A 37 -4.07 5.51 21.77
CA THR A 37 -4.16 6.61 20.79
C THR A 37 -3.44 6.30 19.47
N SER A 38 -2.75 5.17 19.40
CA SER A 38 -2.00 4.75 18.22
C SER A 38 -2.13 3.24 17.98
N ILE A 39 -2.16 2.85 16.71
CA ILE A 39 -2.07 1.48 16.24
C ILE A 39 -1.23 1.43 14.95
N SER A 40 -0.24 0.53 14.90
CA SER A 40 0.57 0.33 13.69
C SER A 40 -0.28 -0.18 12.52
N TYR A 41 -0.04 0.38 11.33
CA TYR A 41 -0.68 -0.01 10.07
C TYR A 41 -0.50 -1.50 9.79
N LYS A 42 0.65 -2.08 10.13
CA LYS A 42 0.93 -3.53 10.02
C LYS A 42 -0.15 -4.43 10.64
N ASN A 43 -0.89 -3.94 11.64
CA ASN A 43 -1.90 -4.73 12.34
C ASN A 43 -3.24 -4.81 11.60
N PHE A 44 -3.54 -3.87 10.70
CA PHE A 44 -4.89 -3.74 10.12
C PHE A 44 -4.93 -3.29 8.65
N VAL A 45 -3.82 -2.84 8.09
CA VAL A 45 -3.66 -2.51 6.67
C VAL A 45 -3.09 -3.72 5.96
N SER A 46 -3.72 -4.13 4.87
CA SER A 46 -3.19 -5.15 3.97
C SER A 46 -3.04 -4.54 2.59
N SER A 47 -1.80 -4.51 2.11
CA SER A 47 -1.47 -4.05 0.76
C SER A 47 -0.93 -5.24 -0.04
N THR A 48 -1.23 -5.28 -1.34
CA THR A 48 -0.64 -6.26 -2.25
C THR A 48 -0.18 -5.54 -3.49
N ILE A 49 1.13 -5.32 -3.60
CA ILE A 49 1.72 -4.69 -4.78
C ILE A 49 2.08 -5.80 -5.78
N LYS A 50 1.61 -5.66 -7.02
CA LYS A 50 1.84 -6.64 -8.08
C LYS A 50 2.75 -6.04 -9.13
N LEU A 51 3.92 -6.65 -9.30
CA LEU A 51 4.81 -6.32 -10.41
C LEU A 51 4.21 -6.78 -11.75
N HIS A 52 4.66 -6.15 -12.84
CA HIS A 52 4.27 -6.57 -14.17
C HIS A 52 4.68 -8.04 -14.42
N PRO A 53 3.84 -8.89 -15.04
CA PRO A 53 4.12 -10.33 -15.22
C PRO A 53 5.43 -10.65 -15.95
N VAL A 54 5.99 -9.68 -16.68
CA VAL A 54 7.31 -9.81 -17.32
C VAL A 54 8.43 -10.08 -16.30
N CYS A 55 8.30 -9.54 -15.08
CA CYS A 55 9.28 -9.66 -14.02
C CYS A 55 9.33 -11.05 -13.37
N SER A 56 8.33 -11.89 -13.61
CA SER A 56 8.32 -13.31 -13.24
C SER A 56 8.43 -14.25 -14.45
N SER A 57 8.67 -13.69 -15.64
CA SER A 57 8.77 -14.45 -16.89
C SER A 57 10.21 -14.90 -17.16
N ARG A 58 10.37 -15.83 -18.12
CA ARG A 58 11.70 -16.22 -18.62
C ARG A 58 12.53 -15.06 -19.19
N PHE A 59 11.92 -13.94 -19.55
CA PHE A 59 12.62 -12.84 -20.21
C PHE A 59 13.62 -12.10 -19.32
N VAL A 60 13.47 -12.20 -18.00
CA VAL A 60 14.41 -11.62 -17.04
C VAL A 60 15.44 -12.62 -16.51
N SER A 61 15.36 -13.89 -16.96
CA SER A 61 16.23 -14.95 -16.50
C SER A 61 17.60 -14.87 -17.16
N GLN A 62 18.64 -15.27 -16.42
CA GLN A 62 20.01 -15.27 -16.93
C GLN A 62 20.17 -16.25 -18.11
N GLU A 63 19.45 -17.37 -18.09
CA GLU A 63 19.44 -18.34 -19.19
C GLU A 63 18.94 -17.71 -20.50
N TRP A 64 17.90 -16.88 -20.45
CA TRP A 64 17.39 -16.19 -21.63
C TRP A 64 18.36 -15.11 -22.13
N ILE A 65 18.89 -14.31 -21.20
CA ILE A 65 19.84 -13.25 -21.50
C ILE A 65 21.11 -13.82 -22.17
N HIS A 66 21.64 -14.91 -21.62
CA HIS A 66 22.82 -15.59 -22.17
C HIS A 66 22.52 -16.24 -23.52
N ALA A 67 21.33 -16.82 -23.72
CA ALA A 67 20.95 -17.41 -25.01
C ALA A 67 20.89 -16.37 -26.14
N LEU A 68 20.72 -15.09 -25.80
CA LEU A 68 20.70 -13.97 -26.74
C LEU A 68 22.06 -13.32 -26.94
N TYR A 69 23.09 -13.75 -26.21
CA TYR A 69 24.43 -13.19 -26.35
C TYR A 69 25.03 -13.56 -27.71
N LEU A 70 25.40 -12.54 -28.49
CA LEU A 70 26.00 -12.70 -29.81
C LEU A 70 27.47 -12.27 -29.79
N SER A 71 28.38 -13.25 -29.85
CA SER A 71 29.80 -12.95 -30.06
C SER A 71 30.00 -12.23 -31.41
N ASN A 72 30.89 -11.25 -31.45
CA ASN A 72 31.15 -10.42 -32.64
C ASN A 72 29.93 -9.63 -33.16
N ALA A 73 29.05 -9.16 -32.27
CA ALA A 73 27.90 -8.32 -32.62
C ALA A 73 28.26 -7.12 -33.52
N SER A 74 29.48 -6.58 -33.41
CA SER A 74 29.99 -5.48 -34.25
C SER A 74 30.07 -5.77 -35.75
N ARG A 75 29.99 -7.05 -36.16
CA ARG A 75 29.95 -7.46 -37.58
C ARG A 75 28.56 -7.31 -38.21
N TYR A 76 27.54 -7.08 -37.39
CA TYR A 76 26.16 -6.95 -37.82
C TYR A 76 25.74 -5.47 -37.78
N ARG A 77 24.62 -5.15 -38.45
CA ARG A 77 24.05 -3.80 -38.39
C ARG A 77 23.47 -3.55 -37.01
N VAL A 78 23.60 -2.32 -36.50
CA VAL A 78 23.04 -1.90 -35.20
C VAL A 78 21.51 -2.09 -35.13
N SER A 79 20.82 -2.05 -36.27
CA SER A 79 19.38 -2.33 -36.36
C SER A 79 19.02 -3.81 -36.22
N ASP A 80 20.00 -4.72 -36.24
CA ASP A 80 19.77 -6.14 -36.00
C ASP A 80 19.54 -6.34 -34.50
N PHE A 81 18.31 -6.70 -34.14
CA PHE A 81 17.89 -6.91 -32.76
C PHE A 81 18.87 -7.77 -31.96
N ARG A 82 19.49 -8.79 -32.58
CA ARG A 82 20.42 -9.70 -31.91
C ARG A 82 21.68 -9.01 -31.40
N THR A 83 22.02 -7.84 -31.93
CA THR A 83 23.17 -7.05 -31.46
C THR A 83 22.92 -6.36 -30.14
N THR A 84 21.65 -6.08 -29.80
CA THR A 84 21.27 -5.36 -28.57
C THR A 84 20.38 -6.19 -27.64
N ALA A 85 19.84 -7.31 -28.11
CA ALA A 85 18.83 -8.11 -27.40
C ALA A 85 19.27 -8.48 -25.98
N SER A 86 20.46 -9.08 -25.84
CA SER A 86 21.01 -9.48 -24.53
C SER A 86 21.04 -8.30 -23.56
N SER A 87 21.63 -7.16 -23.94
CA SER A 87 21.68 -5.94 -23.12
C SER A 87 20.31 -5.36 -22.79
N GLN A 88 19.33 -5.44 -23.71
CA GLN A 88 17.97 -4.95 -23.46
C GLN A 88 17.25 -5.80 -22.41
N PHE A 89 17.43 -7.12 -22.44
CA PHE A 89 16.87 -8.02 -21.42
C PHE A 89 17.62 -7.95 -20.09
N GLU A 90 18.93 -7.65 -20.08
CA GLU A 90 19.66 -7.31 -18.85
C GLU A 90 19.09 -6.06 -18.17
N ILE A 91 18.82 -5.02 -18.96
CA ILE A 91 18.18 -3.80 -18.48
C ILE A 91 16.79 -4.11 -17.93
N LEU A 92 15.98 -4.92 -18.63
CA LEU A 92 14.67 -5.35 -18.16
C LEU A 92 14.76 -6.12 -16.83
N SER A 93 15.72 -7.04 -16.71
CA SER A 93 15.97 -7.80 -15.47
C SER A 93 16.32 -6.86 -14.32
N SER A 94 17.23 -5.90 -14.57
CA SER A 94 17.63 -4.89 -13.58
C SER A 94 16.46 -4.00 -13.15
N PHE A 95 15.61 -3.58 -14.10
CA PHE A 95 14.39 -2.82 -13.79
C PHE A 95 13.42 -3.62 -12.92
N CYS A 96 13.24 -4.91 -13.20
CA CYS A 96 12.37 -5.77 -12.41
C CYS A 96 12.91 -5.98 -10.99
N SER A 97 14.23 -6.14 -10.82
CA SER A 97 14.86 -6.17 -9.50
C SER A 97 14.66 -4.86 -8.73
N LEU A 98 14.91 -3.72 -9.38
CA LEU A 98 14.67 -2.41 -8.78
C LEU A 98 13.20 -2.22 -8.37
N ALA A 99 12.27 -2.65 -9.22
CA ALA A 99 10.85 -2.58 -8.92
C ALA A 99 10.49 -3.46 -7.70
N GLN A 100 11.07 -4.66 -7.58
CA GLN A 100 10.88 -5.51 -6.40
C GLN A 100 11.44 -4.86 -5.13
N ASP A 101 12.61 -4.22 -5.22
CA ASP A 101 13.20 -3.52 -4.08
C ASP A 101 12.31 -2.35 -3.65
N ILE A 102 11.77 -1.57 -4.60
CA ILE A 102 10.81 -0.50 -4.32
C ILE A 102 9.58 -1.07 -3.63
N VAL A 103 9.00 -2.17 -4.12
CA VAL A 103 7.85 -2.83 -3.48
C VAL A 103 8.15 -3.18 -2.03
N ASN A 104 9.28 -3.85 -1.77
CA ASN A 104 9.66 -4.25 -0.43
C ASN A 104 9.86 -3.02 0.50
N HIS A 105 10.42 -1.93 -0.01
CA HIS A 105 10.57 -0.69 0.76
C HIS A 105 9.22 -0.04 1.04
N THR A 106 8.36 0.08 0.03
CA THR A 106 7.00 0.62 0.19
C THR A 106 6.18 -0.17 1.20
N GLU A 107 6.27 -1.50 1.20
CA GLU A 107 5.61 -2.34 2.20
C GLU A 107 6.12 -2.05 3.62
N ASN A 108 7.43 -1.94 3.80
CA ASN A 108 8.02 -1.59 5.10
C ASN A 108 7.62 -0.17 5.56
N ASP A 109 7.62 0.80 4.64
CA ASP A 109 7.24 2.19 4.92
C ASP A 109 5.78 2.28 5.38
N VAL A 110 4.87 1.58 4.67
CA VAL A 110 3.45 1.49 5.05
C VAL A 110 3.27 0.80 6.39
N ASP A 111 3.93 -0.34 6.62
CA ASP A 111 3.82 -1.10 7.87
C ASP A 111 4.36 -0.34 9.08
N SER A 112 5.40 0.47 8.88
CA SER A 112 6.00 1.31 9.92
C SER A 112 5.13 2.50 10.33
N ASN A 113 4.10 2.81 9.55
CA ASN A 113 3.22 3.93 9.80
C ASN A 113 2.27 3.65 10.98
N GLU A 114 1.87 4.71 11.67
CA GLU A 114 0.98 4.64 12.83
C GLU A 114 -0.32 5.39 12.57
N PHE A 115 -1.44 4.75 12.87
CA PHE A 115 -2.74 5.39 12.84
C PHE A 115 -3.03 6.02 14.18
N VAL A 116 -3.04 7.36 14.22
CA VAL A 116 -3.18 8.12 15.46
C VAL A 116 -4.57 8.72 15.56
N THR A 117 -5.33 8.33 16.58
CA THR A 117 -6.61 8.93 16.91
C THR A 117 -6.91 8.85 18.39
N ILE A 118 -7.53 9.89 18.95
CA ILE A 118 -7.98 9.93 20.34
C ILE A 118 -9.43 9.47 20.53
N TYR A 119 -10.19 9.40 19.43
CA TYR A 119 -11.59 8.95 19.43
C TYR A 119 -11.81 7.84 18.41
N LEU A 120 -12.71 6.92 18.71
CA LEU A 120 -13.11 5.86 17.80
C LEU A 120 -13.81 6.49 16.58
N LEU A 121 -13.37 6.08 15.40
CA LEU A 121 -13.85 6.59 14.12
C LEU A 121 -14.71 5.55 13.40
N PRO A 122 -15.69 5.96 12.57
CA PRO A 122 -16.39 5.04 11.68
C PRO A 122 -15.44 4.47 10.62
N ASP A 123 -15.72 3.24 10.17
CA ASP A 123 -14.92 2.52 9.16
C ASP A 123 -14.61 3.38 7.93
N THR A 124 -15.59 4.15 7.45
CA THR A 124 -15.43 5.02 6.27
C THR A 124 -14.39 6.12 6.45
N GLN A 125 -14.24 6.64 7.68
CA GLN A 125 -13.24 7.66 7.97
C GLN A 125 -11.85 7.05 8.11
N VAL A 126 -11.75 5.88 8.77
CA VAL A 126 -10.49 5.12 8.82
C VAL A 126 -10.03 4.77 7.40
N GLU A 127 -10.92 4.25 6.56
CA GLU A 127 -10.62 3.96 5.16
C GLU A 127 -10.18 5.20 4.37
N TYR A 128 -10.82 6.35 4.58
CA TYR A 128 -10.44 7.59 3.91
C TYR A 128 -9.03 8.05 4.28
N GLU A 129 -8.72 8.08 5.57
CA GLU A 129 -7.42 8.53 6.08
C GLU A 129 -6.29 7.54 5.70
N VAL A 130 -6.54 6.25 5.83
CA VAL A 130 -5.60 5.19 5.43
C VAL A 130 -5.35 5.22 3.93
N ASN A 131 -6.40 5.31 3.11
CA ASN A 131 -6.23 5.36 1.65
C ASN A 131 -5.50 6.63 1.20
N GLY A 132 -5.77 7.77 1.82
CA GLY A 132 -5.03 9.01 1.56
C GLY A 132 -3.54 8.85 1.85
N THR A 133 -3.23 8.20 2.99
CA THR A 133 -1.86 7.96 3.43
C THR A 133 -1.16 6.93 2.54
N VAL A 134 -1.76 5.76 2.29
CA VAL A 134 -1.20 4.69 1.44
C VAL A 134 -0.93 5.20 0.03
N LYS A 135 -1.82 6.01 -0.56
CA LYS A 135 -1.59 6.62 -1.88
C LYS A 135 -0.37 7.54 -1.95
N SER A 136 0.10 8.09 -0.83
CA SER A 136 1.31 8.91 -0.84
C SER A 136 2.60 8.09 -1.02
N PHE A 137 2.55 6.79 -0.77
CA PHE A 137 3.67 5.87 -0.90
C PHE A 137 3.75 5.18 -2.28
N VAL A 138 2.69 5.29 -3.08
CA VAL A 138 2.60 4.66 -4.41
C VAL A 138 2.57 5.77 -5.46
N VAL A 139 3.66 5.92 -6.22
CA VAL A 139 3.78 6.87 -7.36
C VAL A 139 3.17 6.28 -8.62
#